data_AF-A0A4R2RRC2-F1
#
_entry.id   AF-A0A4R2RRC2-F1
#
_cell.length_a   1.000
_cell.length_b   1.000
_cell.length_c   1.000
_cell.angle_alpha   90.00
_cell.angle_beta   90.00
_cell.angle_gamma   90.00
#
_symmetry.space_group_name_H-M   'P 1'
#
loop_
_entity.id
_entity.type
_entity.pdbx_description
1 polymer ?
#
loop_
_entity_poly.entity_id
_entity_poly.type
_entity_poly.pdbx_seq_one_letter_code
_entity_poly.pdbx_strand_id
1 'polypeptide(L)'
;MAFLGLNGGPQFPQTQAVSFLVYTDDQAETDRYWNAIVDNGGAESACGWCKDRWGVNWQITPRVLIEAIGSTDTAIAARAFAAMMTMHKIDIAAIEAAVAAGTA
;
A
#
# COMPACT_ATOMS: atom_id res chain seq x y z
N MET A 1 24.34 -6.07 2.64
CA MET A 1 23.82 -7.19 1.82
C MET A 1 22.91 -6.59 0.76
N ALA A 2 22.98 -7.02 -0.50
CA ALA A 2 22.15 -6.48 -1.58
C ALA A 2 20.93 -7.39 -1.85
N PHE A 3 19.82 -6.82 -2.30
CA PHE A 3 18.73 -7.58 -2.91
C PHE A 3 19.10 -7.85 -4.38
N LEU A 4 19.21 -9.12 -4.77
CA LEU A 4 19.75 -9.53 -6.08
C LEU A 4 18.63 -10.09 -6.98
N GLY A 5 18.61 -9.64 -8.23
CA GLY A 5 17.78 -10.23 -9.28
C GLY A 5 18.50 -11.38 -9.98
N LEU A 6 17.79 -12.49 -10.22
CA LEU A 6 18.32 -13.68 -10.92
C LEU A 6 17.39 -14.08 -12.05
N ASN A 7 17.95 -14.27 -13.25
CA ASN A 7 17.23 -14.82 -14.40
C ASN A 7 17.14 -16.36 -14.28
N GLY A 8 16.22 -16.85 -13.46
CA GLY A 8 16.05 -18.28 -13.15
C GLY A 8 15.06 -19.04 -14.04
N GLY A 9 14.29 -18.34 -14.89
CA GLY A 9 13.16 -18.91 -15.64
C GLY A 9 11.84 -18.87 -14.86
N PRO A 10 10.74 -19.47 -15.39
CA PRO A 10 9.39 -19.35 -14.84
C PRO A 10 9.05 -20.32 -13.69
N GLN A 11 10.02 -21.08 -13.18
CA GLN A 11 9.80 -22.19 -12.24
C GLN A 11 9.30 -21.73 -10.85
N PHE A 12 9.56 -20.48 -10.48
CA PHE A 12 9.27 -19.94 -9.15
C PHE A 12 8.42 -18.66 -9.28
N PRO A 13 7.08 -18.77 -9.31
CA PRO A 13 6.22 -17.60 -9.39
C PRO A 13 6.26 -16.79 -8.09
N GLN A 14 6.18 -15.46 -8.22
CA GLN A 14 6.02 -14.56 -7.09
C GLN A 14 4.68 -14.76 -6.40
N THR A 15 4.65 -14.58 -5.08
CA THR A 15 3.42 -14.56 -4.26
C THR A 15 3.46 -13.40 -3.29
N GLN A 16 2.31 -13.02 -2.73
CA GLN A 16 2.19 -11.94 -1.75
C GLN A 16 2.97 -12.19 -0.44
N ALA A 17 3.52 -13.40 -0.25
CA ALA A 17 4.35 -13.74 0.90
C ALA A 17 5.60 -12.86 1.04
N VAL A 18 6.10 -12.30 -0.07
CA VAL A 18 7.15 -11.28 -0.07
C VAL A 18 6.65 -10.06 -0.84
N SER A 19 6.79 -8.88 -0.22
CA SER A 19 6.49 -7.60 -0.85
C SER A 19 7.45 -6.51 -0.38
N PHE A 20 7.58 -5.45 -1.17
CA PHE A 20 8.24 -4.22 -0.75
C PHE A 20 7.21 -3.24 -0.21
N LEU A 21 7.39 -2.84 1.04
CA LEU A 21 6.62 -1.75 1.64
C LEU A 21 7.34 -0.43 1.41
N VAL A 22 6.68 0.50 0.73
CA VAL A 22 7.17 1.85 0.46
C VAL A 22 6.30 2.82 1.22
N TYR A 23 6.91 3.53 2.18
CA TYR A 23 6.26 4.63 2.86
C TYR A 23 6.27 5.87 1.97
N THR A 24 5.11 6.52 1.88
CA THR A 24 4.93 7.77 1.17
C THR A 24 4.49 8.88 2.11
N ASP A 25 4.94 10.09 1.85
CA ASP A 25 4.70 11.25 2.73
C ASP A 25 3.46 12.06 2.31
N ASP A 26 3.09 12.03 1.03
CA ASP A 26 1.92 12.73 0.49
C ASP A 26 1.21 11.97 -0.65
N GLN A 27 0.10 12.53 -1.13
CA GLN A 27 -0.72 11.90 -2.16
C GLN A 27 -0.02 11.91 -3.52
N ALA A 28 0.77 12.95 -3.82
CA ALA A 28 1.46 13.06 -5.09
C ALA A 28 2.54 11.96 -5.22
N GLU A 29 3.25 11.67 -4.14
CA GLU A 29 4.20 10.56 -4.08
C GLU A 29 3.50 9.20 -4.15
N THR A 30 2.40 9.04 -3.40
CA THR A 30 1.55 7.83 -3.43
C THR A 30 1.09 7.53 -4.85
N ASP A 31 0.55 8.53 -5.53
CA ASP A 31 0.06 8.42 -6.90
C ASP A 31 1.21 8.12 -7.87
N ARG A 32 2.35 8.81 -7.73
CA ARG A 32 3.51 8.62 -8.60
C ARG A 32 4.04 7.19 -8.54
N TYR A 33 4.22 6.62 -7.35
CA TYR A 33 4.72 5.24 -7.23
C TYR A 33 3.68 4.21 -7.64
N TRP A 34 2.42 4.37 -7.23
CA TRP A 34 1.35 3.47 -7.64
C TRP A 34 1.23 3.40 -9.16
N ASN A 35 1.07 4.55 -9.80
CA ASN A 35 0.87 4.63 -11.25
C ASN A 35 2.10 4.11 -11.99
N ALA A 36 3.33 4.40 -11.53
CA ALA A 36 4.55 3.88 -12.14
C ALA A 36 4.63 2.34 -12.15
N ILE A 37 4.08 1.68 -11.14
CA ILE A 37 4.06 0.21 -11.04
C ILE A 37 2.93 -0.35 -11.91
N VAL A 38 1.72 0.18 -11.73
CA VAL A 38 0.49 -0.35 -12.36
C VAL A 38 0.49 -0.07 -13.87
N ASP A 39 0.81 1.15 -14.30
CA ASP A 39 0.73 1.55 -15.72
C ASP A 39 1.86 0.94 -16.56
N ASN A 40 2.95 0.48 -15.95
CA ASN A 40 4.07 -0.19 -16.62
C ASN A 40 3.82 -1.69 -16.82
N GLY A 41 2.56 -2.09 -17.05
CA GLY A 41 2.14 -3.50 -17.22
C GLY A 41 1.97 -4.26 -15.90
N GLY A 42 1.79 -3.55 -14.80
CA GLY A 42 1.45 -4.12 -13.50
C GLY A 42 -0.04 -4.39 -13.34
N ALA A 43 -0.46 -4.61 -12.09
CA ALA A 43 -1.85 -4.82 -11.73
C ALA A 43 -2.16 -4.25 -10.34
N GLU A 44 -3.35 -3.68 -10.22
CA GLU A 44 -3.89 -3.23 -8.93
C GLU A 44 -4.27 -4.41 -8.04
N SER A 45 -4.18 -4.20 -6.72
CA SER A 45 -4.73 -5.06 -5.68
C SER A 45 -5.38 -4.17 -4.60
N ALA A 46 -5.83 -4.75 -3.50
CA ALA A 46 -6.51 -4.03 -2.43
C ALA A 46 -5.54 -3.40 -1.41
N CYS A 47 -6.01 -2.40 -0.66
CA CYS A 47 -5.37 -1.86 0.54
C CYS A 47 -3.94 -1.34 0.34
N GLY A 48 -3.67 -0.66 -0.78
CA GLY A 48 -2.33 -0.16 -1.13
C GLY A 48 -1.41 -1.20 -1.76
N TRP A 49 -1.90 -2.42 -1.98
CA TRP A 49 -1.13 -3.45 -2.69
C TRP A 49 -1.24 -3.29 -4.20
N CYS A 50 -0.13 -3.51 -4.89
CA CYS A 50 -0.06 -3.67 -6.34
C CYS A 50 1.02 -4.67 -6.73
N LYS A 51 1.03 -5.06 -8.00
CA LYS A 51 2.07 -5.92 -8.59
C LYS A 51 2.69 -5.22 -9.77
N ASP A 52 4.00 -5.37 -9.94
CA ASP A 52 4.68 -4.91 -11.16
C ASP A 52 4.56 -5.92 -12.31
N ARG A 53 5.10 -5.56 -13.47
CA ARG A 53 5.08 -6.38 -14.69
C ARG A 53 5.79 -7.72 -14.59
N TRP A 54 6.59 -7.94 -13.55
CA TRP A 54 7.26 -9.21 -13.29
C TRP A 54 6.56 -10.01 -12.18
N GLY A 55 5.44 -9.50 -11.65
CA GLY A 55 4.65 -10.12 -10.61
C GLY A 55 5.17 -9.89 -9.19
N VAL A 56 6.19 -9.04 -9.00
CA VAL A 56 6.68 -8.69 -7.66
C VAL A 56 5.64 -7.84 -6.95
N ASN A 57 5.41 -8.11 -5.67
CA ASN A 57 4.38 -7.45 -4.88
C ASN A 57 4.94 -6.19 -4.21
N TRP A 58 4.13 -5.14 -4.21
CA TRP A 58 4.44 -3.85 -3.63
C TRP A 58 3.28 -3.39 -2.76
N GLN A 59 3.60 -2.65 -1.70
CA GLN A 59 2.66 -1.96 -0.84
C GLN A 59 3.05 -0.48 -0.84
N ILE A 60 2.24 0.36 -1.49
CA ILE A 60 2.43 1.82 -1.49
C ILE A 60 1.55 2.36 -0.36
N THR A 61 2.18 2.68 0.76
CA THR A 61 1.49 2.88 2.04
C THR A 61 1.84 4.24 2.61
N PRO A 62 0.91 5.20 2.59
CA PRO A 62 1.12 6.50 3.23
C PRO A 62 1.41 6.36 4.73
N ARG A 63 2.31 7.20 5.26
CA ARG A 63 2.66 7.19 6.69
C ARG A 63 1.44 7.39 7.59
N VAL A 64 0.52 8.27 7.18
CA VAL A 64 -0.73 8.52 7.92
C VAL A 64 -1.55 7.24 8.14
N LEU A 65 -1.55 6.32 7.17
CA LEU A 65 -2.31 5.07 7.25
C LEU A 65 -1.68 4.10 8.26
N ILE A 66 -0.36 3.90 8.17
CA ILE A 66 0.32 2.95 9.08
C ILE A 66 0.34 3.46 10.52
N GLU A 67 0.46 4.78 10.72
CA GLU A 67 0.37 5.42 12.03
C GLU A 67 -1.03 5.30 12.61
N ALA A 68 -2.07 5.53 11.81
CA ALA A 68 -3.45 5.41 12.26
C ALA A 68 -3.83 3.97 12.62
N ILE A 69 -3.46 2.98 11.80
CA ILE A 69 -3.70 1.55 12.09
C ILE A 69 -2.89 1.08 13.31
N GLY A 70 -1.68 1.61 13.48
CA GLY A 70 -0.81 1.32 14.63
C GLY A 70 -1.13 2.12 15.90
N SER A 71 -2.18 2.94 15.89
CA SER A 71 -2.55 3.78 17.03
C SER A 71 -2.92 2.94 18.27
N THR A 72 -2.57 3.44 19.45
CA THR A 72 -3.03 2.88 20.73
C THR A 72 -4.51 3.16 21.00
N ASP A 73 -5.08 4.16 20.33
CA ASP A 73 -6.52 4.36 20.29
C ASP A 73 -7.14 3.37 19.29
N THR A 74 -7.76 2.32 19.84
CA THR A 74 -8.37 1.24 19.05
C THR A 74 -9.53 1.71 18.19
N ALA A 75 -10.19 2.83 18.53
CA ALA A 75 -11.26 3.38 17.73
C ALA A 75 -10.69 4.12 16.50
N ILE A 76 -9.59 4.85 16.65
CA ILE A 76 -8.83 5.42 15.52
C ILE A 76 -8.36 4.31 14.59
N ALA A 77 -7.71 3.28 15.14
CA ALA A 77 -7.19 2.15 14.37
C ALA A 77 -8.31 1.43 13.60
N ALA A 78 -9.45 1.17 14.25
CA ALA A 78 -10.59 0.52 13.62
C ALA A 78 -11.19 1.34 12.46
N ARG A 79 -11.32 2.66 12.61
CA ARG A 79 -11.84 3.54 11.54
C ARG A 79 -10.89 3.61 10.35
N ALA A 80 -9.59 3.79 10.61
CA ALA A 80 -8.57 3.81 9.55
C ALA A 80 -8.53 2.47 8.80
N PHE A 81 -8.56 1.35 9.52
CA PHE A 81 -8.59 0.02 8.92
C PHE A 81 -9.85 -0.21 8.08
N ALA A 82 -11.02 0.16 8.61
CA ALA A 82 -12.29 0.03 7.88
C ALA A 82 -12.30 0.86 6.59
N ALA A 83 -11.78 2.08 6.61
CA ALA A 83 -11.65 2.91 5.42
C ALA A 83 -10.70 2.30 4.39
N MET A 84 -9.50 1.88 4.83
CA MET A 84 -8.49 1.24 3.98
C MET A 84 -9.03 -0.01 3.26
N MET A 85 -9.83 -0.84 3.93
CA MET A 85 -10.39 -2.07 3.36
C MET A 85 -11.30 -1.85 2.14
N THR A 86 -11.74 -0.62 1.89
CA THR A 86 -12.54 -0.25 0.71
C THR A 86 -11.69 0.24 -0.47
N MET A 87 -10.38 0.40 -0.27
CA MET A 87 -9.48 1.05 -1.22
C MET A 87 -8.64 0.06 -2.01
N HIS A 88 -8.28 0.44 -3.23
CA HIS A 88 -7.18 -0.17 -4.00
C HIS A 88 -5.92 0.65 -3.78
N LYS A 89 -5.78 1.78 -4.49
CA LYS A 89 -4.83 2.84 -4.12
C LYS A 89 -5.33 3.59 -2.89
N ILE A 90 -4.43 3.93 -1.97
CA ILE A 90 -4.80 4.67 -0.76
C ILE A 90 -5.06 6.15 -1.09
N ASP A 91 -6.19 6.65 -0.62
CA ASP A 91 -6.53 8.07 -0.56
C ASP A 91 -6.25 8.59 0.85
N ILE A 92 -5.23 9.44 0.98
CA ILE A 92 -4.78 10.01 2.25
C ILE A 92 -5.88 10.82 2.92
N ALA A 93 -6.58 11.68 2.18
CA ALA A 93 -7.60 12.56 2.73
C ALA A 93 -8.80 11.76 3.27
N ALA A 94 -9.18 10.67 2.59
CA ALA A 94 -10.22 9.78 3.07
C ALA A 94 -9.83 9.04 4.36
N ILE A 95 -8.56 8.63 4.49
CA ILE A 95 -8.05 8.05 5.75
C ILE A 95 -8.07 9.08 6.88
N GLU A 96 -7.59 10.30 6.65
CA GLU A 96 -7.60 11.38 7.63
C GLU A 96 -9.03 11.71 8.09
N ALA A 97 -9.97 11.80 7.15
CA ALA A 97 -11.38 12.04 7.45
C ALA A 97 -11.99 10.92 8.30
N ALA A 98 -11.68 9.66 7.98
CA ALA A 98 -12.14 8.51 8.77
C ALA A 98 -11.60 8.53 10.20
N VAL A 99 -10.32 8.90 10.37
CA VAL A 99 -9.71 9.05 11.70
C VAL A 99 -10.37 10.18 12.49
N ALA A 100 -10.64 11.32 11.87
CA ALA A 100 -11.23 12.50 12.51
C ALA A 100 -12.72 12.32 12.89
N ALA A 101 -13.49 11.51 12.17
CA ALA A 101 -14.95 11.39 12.35
C ALA A 101 -15.42 10.85 13.73
N GLY A 102 -14.50 10.40 14.60
CA GLY A 102 -14.84 9.89 15.94
C GLY A 102 -14.48 10.80 17.11
N THR A 103 -14.08 12.05 16.86
CA THR A 103 -13.72 13.03 17.91
C THR A 103 -14.85 14.03 18.23
N ALA A 104 -16.09 13.71 17.87
CA ALA A 104 -17.29 14.50 18.16
C ALA A 104 -18.09 13.95 19.34
#